data_AF-A0A2D4HSF7-F1
#
_entry.id   AF-A0A2D4HSF7-F1
#
_cell.length_a   1.000
_cell.length_b   1.000
_cell.length_c   1.000
_cell.angle_alpha   90.00
_cell.angle_beta   90.00
_cell.angle_gamma   90.00
#
_symmetry.space_group_name_H-M   'P 1'
#
loop_
_entity.id
_entity.type
_entity.pdbx_description
1 polymer ?
#
loop_
_entity_poly.entity_id
_entity_poly.type
_entity_poly.pdbx_seq_one_letter_code
_entity_poly.pdbx_strand_id
1 'polypeptide(L)'
;MGYSLGAHVAGIAGSLTNKKINRITGLDPAGPLFEYAEASRRLSPDDAVFVDVLHTYIRGSPDRSIGIQQPVGHIDIYPNGGSFQPGCNLAQALRMIAEKGFQEKPIIAYRCNSKETFERGLCLSCRKNRCNNLGYEVKRVGSKKSSKMYLNTRGHTPYKVFHYQVKIHFFGKRNITKRNEPFLISFYGTKKESENIPFVMPEISTNKTSSFLVCTEVDIGELLIVKLQWKKETFFSLRWWHTPEFSIRVVRIKAGETQKKVMFCSQNGSSFLQKGGEAAEFMRCNKKKHNDTDS
;
A
#
# COMPACT_ATOMS: atom_id res chain seq x y z
N MET A 1 -6.41 -12.90 22.81
CA MET A 1 -5.50 -12.01 22.04
C MET A 1 -4.14 -12.11 22.70
N GLY A 2 -3.04 -12.13 21.94
CA GLY A 2 -1.70 -12.22 22.48
C GLY A 2 -0.74 -11.27 21.77
N TYR A 3 0.11 -10.59 22.54
CA TYR A 3 1.12 -9.66 22.04
C TYR A 3 2.53 -10.24 22.24
N SER A 4 3.41 -10.11 21.25
CA SER A 4 4.79 -10.60 21.33
C SER A 4 4.83 -12.08 21.75
N LEU A 5 5.52 -12.43 22.85
CA LEU A 5 5.53 -13.79 23.43
C LEU A 5 4.11 -14.30 23.77
N GLY A 6 3.22 -13.42 24.19
CA GLY A 6 1.83 -13.74 24.52
C GLY A 6 1.04 -14.28 23.31
N ALA A 7 1.45 -13.97 22.07
CA ALA A 7 0.85 -14.55 20.88
C ALA A 7 1.10 -16.06 20.79
N HIS A 8 2.31 -16.50 21.13
CA HIS A 8 2.65 -17.93 21.17
C HIS A 8 2.01 -18.63 22.36
N VAL A 9 1.96 -17.97 23.53
CA VAL A 9 1.22 -18.49 24.69
C VAL A 9 -0.25 -18.72 24.32
N ALA A 10 -0.88 -17.78 23.60
CA ALA A 10 -2.26 -17.95 23.14
C ALA A 10 -2.43 -19.12 22.14
N GLY A 11 -1.45 -19.33 21.25
CA GLY A 11 -1.41 -20.48 20.33
C GLY A 11 -1.34 -21.81 21.07
N ILE A 12 -0.36 -21.95 21.97
CA ILE A 12 -0.15 -23.16 22.79
C ILE A 12 -1.37 -23.42 23.68
N ALA A 13 -1.96 -22.38 24.29
CA ALA A 13 -3.19 -22.53 25.06
C ALA A 13 -4.36 -23.01 24.18
N GLY A 14 -4.48 -22.48 22.95
CA GLY A 14 -5.49 -22.89 21.99
C GLY A 14 -5.35 -24.36 21.57
N SER A 15 -4.11 -24.82 21.32
CA SER A 15 -3.84 -26.20 20.91
C SER A 15 -4.10 -27.23 22.01
N LEU A 16 -4.02 -26.84 23.29
CA LEU A 16 -4.30 -27.70 24.45
C LEU A 16 -5.78 -27.71 24.85
N THR A 17 -6.65 -26.98 24.17
CA THR A 17 -8.09 -26.98 24.48
C THR A 17 -8.81 -28.21 23.93
N ASN A 18 -9.75 -28.77 24.70
CA ASN A 18 -10.58 -29.90 24.25
C ASN A 18 -11.40 -29.62 22.98
N LYS A 19 -11.72 -28.35 22.73
CA LYS A 19 -12.42 -27.88 21.53
C LYS A 19 -11.74 -26.61 21.04
N LYS A 20 -11.50 -26.51 19.72
CA LYS A 20 -10.88 -25.32 19.12
C LYS A 20 -11.61 -24.04 19.54
N ILE A 21 -10.84 -23.10 20.06
CA ILE A 21 -11.36 -21.77 20.38
C ILE A 21 -11.70 -20.99 19.12
N ASN A 22 -12.61 -20.03 19.24
CA ASN A 22 -13.21 -19.35 18.09
C ASN A 22 -12.22 -18.47 17.31
N ARG A 23 -11.35 -17.74 18.02
CA ARG A 23 -10.40 -16.80 17.40
C ARG A 23 -9.16 -16.59 18.27
N ILE A 24 -8.00 -16.56 17.63
CA ILE A 24 -6.77 -16.00 18.21
C ILE A 24 -6.34 -14.83 17.34
N THR A 25 -5.98 -13.72 17.98
CA THR A 25 -5.33 -12.58 17.31
C THR A 25 -3.93 -12.45 17.86
N GLY A 26 -2.92 -12.59 16.98
CA GLY A 26 -1.50 -12.40 17.28
C GLY A 26 -1.06 -10.99 16.91
N LEU A 27 -0.64 -10.21 17.90
CA LEU A 27 -0.15 -8.85 17.73
C LEU A 27 1.37 -8.88 17.80
N ASP A 28 2.00 -8.75 16.64
CA ASP A 28 3.45 -8.80 16.42
C ASP A 28 4.13 -9.95 17.19
N PRO A 29 3.79 -11.22 16.90
CA PRO A 29 4.33 -12.37 17.63
C PRO A 29 5.86 -12.35 17.63
N ALA A 30 6.48 -12.81 18.73
CA ALA A 30 7.93 -12.76 18.88
C ALA A 30 8.64 -13.57 17.79
N GLY A 31 9.71 -13.00 17.20
CA GLY A 31 10.55 -13.67 16.21
C GLY A 31 11.60 -14.60 16.81
N PRO A 32 12.45 -14.14 17.76
CA PRO A 32 13.59 -14.91 18.25
C PRO A 32 13.12 -16.22 18.88
N LEU A 33 13.75 -17.34 18.51
CA LEU A 33 13.39 -18.71 18.92
C LEU A 33 12.10 -19.27 18.30
N PHE A 34 11.28 -18.46 17.61
CA PHE A 34 10.00 -18.89 17.03
C PHE A 34 9.99 -18.87 15.49
N GLU A 35 10.89 -18.13 14.83
CA GLU A 35 10.99 -18.06 13.35
C GLU A 35 11.16 -19.43 12.69
N TYR A 36 11.84 -20.36 13.36
CA TYR A 36 12.04 -21.73 12.89
C TYR A 36 11.41 -22.78 13.81
N ALA A 37 10.59 -22.34 14.76
CA ALA A 37 9.90 -23.27 15.64
C ALA A 37 8.82 -24.05 14.88
N GLU A 38 8.70 -25.33 15.21
CA GLU A 38 7.60 -26.17 14.78
C GLU A 38 6.25 -25.63 15.24
N ALA A 39 5.19 -25.92 14.48
CA ALA A 39 3.85 -25.40 14.73
C ALA A 39 3.35 -25.69 16.17
N SER A 40 3.78 -26.80 16.78
CA SER A 40 3.44 -27.17 18.16
C SER A 40 4.08 -26.28 19.25
N ARG A 41 5.09 -25.48 18.89
CA ARG A 41 5.86 -24.63 19.83
C ARG A 41 5.69 -23.14 19.58
N ARG A 42 4.84 -22.75 18.64
CA ARG A 42 4.56 -21.35 18.30
C ARG A 42 3.07 -21.16 18.00
N LEU A 43 2.71 -19.96 17.60
CA LEU A 43 1.38 -19.68 17.07
C LEU A 43 1.26 -20.34 15.69
N SER A 44 0.14 -20.98 15.42
CA SER A 44 -0.17 -21.67 14.17
C SER A 44 -1.65 -21.48 13.80
N PRO A 45 -2.02 -21.56 12.51
CA PRO A 45 -3.43 -21.55 12.11
C PRO A 45 -4.26 -22.67 12.76
N ASP A 46 -3.63 -23.76 13.17
CA ASP A 46 -4.31 -24.90 13.78
C ASP A 46 -4.81 -24.64 15.21
N ASP A 47 -4.29 -23.62 15.88
CA ASP A 47 -4.55 -23.37 17.31
C ASP A 47 -5.98 -22.85 17.59
N ALA A 48 -6.70 -22.40 16.56
CA ALA A 48 -8.07 -21.91 16.67
C ALA A 48 -8.86 -22.17 15.38
N VAL A 49 -10.17 -21.92 15.43
CA VAL A 49 -11.02 -21.88 14.22
C VAL A 49 -10.56 -20.78 13.26
N PHE A 50 -10.08 -19.66 13.80
CA PHE A 50 -9.54 -18.56 13.01
C PHE A 50 -8.43 -17.80 13.75
N VAL A 51 -7.24 -17.84 13.18
CA VAL A 51 -6.07 -17.07 13.61
C VAL A 51 -5.80 -15.91 12.64
N ASP A 52 -5.78 -14.69 13.15
CA ASP A 52 -5.35 -13.49 12.42
C ASP A 52 -4.14 -12.84 13.09
N VAL A 53 -3.17 -12.40 12.29
CA VAL A 53 -1.86 -11.95 12.79
C VAL A 53 -1.50 -10.61 12.17
N LEU A 54 -0.92 -9.75 12.99
CA LEU A 54 -0.49 -8.42 12.61
C LEU A 54 1.02 -8.31 12.82
N HIS A 55 1.78 -8.14 11.75
CA HIS A 55 3.24 -8.06 11.75
C HIS A 55 3.68 -6.61 11.58
N THR A 56 4.21 -5.99 12.63
CA THR A 56 4.55 -4.56 12.64
C THR A 56 6.01 -4.27 12.81
N TYR A 57 6.79 -5.23 13.30
CA TYR A 57 8.22 -5.04 13.50
C TYR A 57 9.08 -6.28 13.17
N ILE A 58 9.08 -6.62 11.89
CA ILE A 58 9.81 -7.77 11.34
C ILE A 58 11.19 -7.43 10.76
N ARG A 59 11.75 -6.26 11.12
CA ARG A 59 13.05 -5.79 10.61
C ARG A 59 14.20 -6.62 11.19
N GLY A 60 15.07 -7.12 10.31
CA GLY A 60 16.26 -7.88 10.69
C GLY A 60 16.46 -9.08 9.78
N SER A 61 17.58 -9.79 9.93
CA SER A 61 17.69 -11.13 9.34
C SER A 61 16.68 -12.06 10.02
N PRO A 62 16.22 -13.12 9.35
CA PRO A 62 15.45 -14.19 10.00
C PRO A 62 16.08 -14.61 11.34
N ASP A 63 15.24 -14.81 12.36
CA ASP A 63 15.61 -15.12 13.77
C ASP A 63 16.33 -14.01 14.57
N ARG A 64 16.65 -12.86 13.93
CA ARG A 64 17.13 -11.65 14.62
C ARG A 64 16.13 -10.49 14.58
N SER A 65 15.00 -10.65 13.89
CA SER A 65 13.90 -9.69 13.95
C SER A 65 13.14 -9.85 15.26
N ILE A 66 12.66 -8.74 15.83
CA ILE A 66 11.89 -8.76 17.08
C ILE A 66 10.55 -9.47 16.87
N GLY A 67 9.86 -9.17 15.77
CA GLY A 67 8.67 -9.88 15.34
C GLY A 67 8.99 -11.03 14.38
N ILE A 68 8.13 -12.04 14.36
CA ILE A 68 8.21 -13.18 13.44
C ILE A 68 7.93 -12.72 12.00
N GLN A 69 8.77 -13.15 11.05
CA GLN A 69 8.66 -12.81 9.63
C GLN A 69 7.71 -13.76 8.90
N GLN A 70 7.79 -15.06 9.19
CA GLN A 70 6.92 -16.06 8.58
C GLN A 70 5.45 -15.85 8.93
N PRO A 71 4.53 -16.15 8.01
CA PRO A 71 3.10 -16.15 8.31
C PRO A 71 2.76 -17.29 9.27
N VAL A 72 1.96 -16.99 10.29
CA VAL A 72 1.55 -17.93 11.34
C VAL A 72 0.04 -17.96 11.58
N GLY A 73 -0.75 -17.22 10.79
CA GLY A 73 -2.20 -17.22 10.82
C GLY A 73 -2.87 -17.71 9.54
N HIS A 74 -4.21 -17.65 9.52
CA HIS A 74 -4.97 -17.78 8.28
C HIS A 74 -4.86 -16.50 7.45
N ILE A 75 -4.78 -15.36 8.14
CA ILE A 75 -4.56 -14.03 7.57
C ILE A 75 -3.42 -13.37 8.33
N ASP A 76 -2.39 -12.99 7.60
CA ASP A 76 -1.19 -12.36 8.13
C ASP A 76 -1.07 -10.99 7.46
N ILE A 77 -1.25 -9.94 8.24
CA ILE A 77 -1.28 -8.56 7.76
C ILE A 77 0.02 -7.86 8.12
N TYR A 78 0.65 -7.22 7.13
CA TYR A 78 1.93 -6.52 7.25
C TYR A 78 1.74 -5.02 6.94
N PRO A 79 1.26 -4.21 7.91
CA PRO A 79 1.13 -2.76 7.74
C PRO A 79 2.49 -2.12 7.40
N ASN A 80 2.51 -1.25 6.40
CA ASN A 80 3.71 -0.58 5.88
C ASN A 80 4.82 -1.58 5.50
N GLY A 81 4.43 -2.80 5.08
CA GLY A 81 5.35 -3.88 4.77
C GLY A 81 5.90 -4.64 5.98
N GLY A 82 5.45 -4.32 7.20
CA GLY A 82 5.78 -4.98 8.46
C GLY A 82 7.14 -4.64 9.06
N SER A 83 8.01 -3.91 8.34
CA SER A 83 9.37 -3.63 8.79
C SER A 83 9.46 -2.49 9.81
N PHE A 84 8.83 -1.36 9.51
CA PHE A 84 8.86 -0.17 10.36
C PHE A 84 7.56 0.60 10.18
N GLN A 85 6.98 1.07 11.29
CA GLN A 85 5.73 1.80 11.28
C GLN A 85 6.01 3.31 11.36
N PRO A 86 5.30 4.14 10.56
CA PRO A 86 5.46 5.58 10.63
C PRO A 86 5.03 6.11 12.01
N GLY A 87 5.63 7.22 12.46
CA GLY A 87 5.11 8.08 13.52
C GLY A 87 4.91 7.48 14.92
N CYS A 88 5.74 6.54 15.36
CA CYS A 88 5.61 5.95 16.69
C CYS A 88 5.79 6.98 17.83
N ASN A 89 4.70 7.60 18.29
CA ASN A 89 4.66 8.53 19.42
C ASN A 89 3.45 8.21 20.31
N LEU A 90 3.74 7.63 21.49
CA LEU A 90 2.74 7.23 22.48
C LEU A 90 1.92 8.41 23.01
N ALA A 91 2.53 9.58 23.23
CA ALA A 91 1.83 10.76 23.74
C ALA A 91 0.78 11.28 22.74
N GLN A 92 1.09 11.24 21.44
CA GLN A 92 0.13 11.60 20.39
C GLN A 92 -1.01 10.58 20.29
N ALA A 93 -0.72 9.29 20.42
CA ALA A 93 -1.75 8.24 20.43
C ALA A 93 -2.74 8.43 21.60
N LEU A 94 -2.22 8.65 22.81
CA LEU A 94 -3.04 8.90 24.00
C LEU A 94 -3.89 10.17 23.86
N ARG A 95 -3.30 11.27 23.35
CA ARG A 95 -4.02 12.52 23.12
C ARG A 95 -5.15 12.35 22.10
N MET A 96 -4.90 11.64 21.00
CA MET A 96 -5.90 11.41 19.95
C MET A 96 -7.05 10.52 20.44
N ILE A 97 -6.77 9.51 21.26
CA ILE A 97 -7.81 8.68 21.89
C ILE A 97 -8.67 9.54 22.83
N ALA A 98 -8.05 10.39 23.65
CA ALA A 98 -8.76 11.29 24.56
C ALA A 98 -9.62 12.33 23.82
N GLU A 99 -9.14 12.87 22.70
CA GLU A 99 -9.83 13.91 21.93
C GLU A 99 -10.91 13.34 20.98
N LYS A 100 -10.70 12.18 20.36
CA LYS A 100 -11.50 11.70 19.22
C LYS A 100 -12.13 10.32 19.41
N GLY A 101 -11.80 9.61 20.49
CA GLY A 101 -12.28 8.25 20.73
C GLY A 101 -11.88 7.24 19.64
N PHE A 102 -12.50 6.05 19.66
CA PHE A 102 -12.27 4.98 18.69
C PHE A 102 -13.33 4.97 17.57
N GLN A 103 -13.47 6.07 16.83
CA GLN A 103 -14.33 6.10 15.62
C GLN A 103 -13.48 5.89 14.36
N GLU A 104 -13.07 4.65 14.12
CA GLU A 104 -12.27 4.34 12.93
C GLU A 104 -13.08 3.60 11.87
N LYS A 105 -13.16 4.19 10.67
CA LYS A 105 -13.61 3.45 9.47
C LYS A 105 -12.67 2.26 9.26
N PRO A 106 -13.18 1.08 8.85
CA PRO A 106 -12.34 -0.10 8.66
C PRO A 106 -11.19 0.19 7.69
N ILE A 107 -10.00 -0.26 8.06
CA ILE A 107 -8.80 -0.16 7.24
C ILE A 107 -8.68 -1.43 6.40
N ILE A 108 -8.46 -1.30 5.10
CA ILE A 108 -8.47 -2.43 4.17
C ILE A 108 -7.04 -2.90 3.92
N ALA A 109 -6.79 -4.18 4.14
CA ALA A 109 -5.58 -4.89 3.77
C ALA A 109 -5.77 -5.61 2.43
N TYR A 110 -4.73 -5.68 1.61
CA TYR A 110 -4.75 -6.28 0.28
C TYR A 110 -3.80 -7.47 0.20
N ARG A 111 -4.31 -8.63 -0.19
CA ARG A 111 -3.53 -9.84 -0.43
C ARG A 111 -2.52 -9.60 -1.54
N CYS A 112 -1.25 -9.86 -1.25
CA CYS A 112 -0.16 -9.70 -2.20
C CYS A 112 0.92 -10.75 -1.98
N ASN A 113 1.72 -11.02 -3.00
CA ASN A 113 2.80 -12.01 -2.91
C ASN A 113 4.02 -11.46 -2.17
N SER A 114 4.28 -10.16 -2.28
CA SER A 114 5.42 -9.49 -1.66
C SER A 114 5.12 -8.01 -1.43
N LYS A 115 5.90 -7.39 -0.53
CA LYS A 115 5.85 -5.94 -0.25
C LYS A 115 6.13 -5.12 -1.51
N GLU A 116 7.12 -5.50 -2.30
CA GLU A 116 7.56 -4.80 -3.51
C GLU A 116 6.46 -4.82 -4.58
N THR A 117 5.74 -5.94 -4.70
CA THR A 117 4.60 -6.06 -5.62
C THR A 117 3.44 -5.16 -5.18
N PHE A 118 3.24 -5.02 -3.85
CA PHE A 118 2.25 -4.13 -3.27
C PHE A 118 2.60 -2.65 -3.49
N GLU A 119 3.87 -2.27 -3.29
CA GLU A 119 4.39 -0.90 -3.52
C GLU A 119 4.30 -0.46 -5.00
N ARG A 120 4.27 -1.42 -5.93
CA ARG A 120 3.97 -1.15 -7.35
C ARG A 120 2.46 -0.95 -7.64
N GLY A 121 1.62 -1.00 -6.61
CA GLY A 121 0.17 -0.86 -6.67
C GLY A 121 -0.56 -2.05 -7.30
N LEU A 122 0.11 -3.19 -7.51
CA LEU A 122 -0.43 -4.30 -8.31
C LEU A 122 -1.50 -5.14 -7.59
N CYS A 123 -1.65 -4.97 -6.28
CA CYS A 123 -2.44 -5.85 -5.41
C CYS A 123 -3.78 -5.27 -4.90
N LEU A 124 -4.24 -4.11 -5.38
CA LEU A 124 -5.43 -3.42 -4.84
C LEU A 124 -6.79 -4.06 -5.21
N SER A 125 -6.90 -5.37 -5.35
CA SER A 125 -8.14 -6.07 -5.74
C SER A 125 -8.88 -6.64 -4.53
N CYS A 126 -10.20 -6.45 -4.46
CA CYS A 126 -11.05 -7.10 -3.45
C CYS A 126 -11.76 -8.37 -3.92
N ARG A 127 -11.63 -8.73 -5.21
CA ARG A 127 -12.27 -9.94 -5.77
C ARG A 127 -11.77 -11.20 -5.09
N LYS A 128 -12.67 -12.16 -4.81
CA LYS A 128 -12.34 -13.48 -4.23
C LYS A 128 -11.50 -13.37 -2.94
N ASN A 129 -11.92 -12.52 -2.00
CA ASN A 129 -11.24 -12.31 -0.70
C ASN A 129 -9.77 -11.87 -0.82
N ARG A 130 -9.41 -11.18 -1.92
CA ARG A 130 -8.09 -10.56 -2.08
C ARG A 130 -7.92 -9.26 -1.27
N CYS A 131 -8.96 -8.81 -0.58
CA CYS A 131 -8.83 -7.78 0.44
C CYS A 131 -9.64 -8.18 1.68
N ASN A 132 -9.28 -7.62 2.82
CA ASN A 132 -9.98 -7.85 4.08
C ASN A 132 -9.83 -6.64 5.01
N ASN A 133 -10.63 -6.57 6.06
CA ASN A 133 -10.53 -5.54 7.08
C ASN A 133 -9.40 -5.87 8.06
N LEU A 134 -8.66 -4.85 8.48
CA LEU A 134 -7.73 -4.91 9.60
C LEU A 134 -8.51 -4.94 10.92
N GLY A 135 -8.06 -5.75 11.87
CA GLY A 135 -8.54 -5.72 13.25
C GLY A 135 -9.82 -6.52 13.48
N TYR A 136 -10.72 -5.99 14.32
CA TYR A 136 -11.85 -6.76 14.85
C TYR A 136 -12.83 -7.24 13.76
N GLU A 137 -13.12 -6.39 12.78
CA GLU A 137 -14.06 -6.65 11.67
C GLU A 137 -13.48 -7.50 10.52
N VAL A 138 -12.35 -8.17 10.74
CA VAL A 138 -11.76 -9.08 9.75
C VAL A 138 -12.76 -10.19 9.36
N LYS A 139 -12.96 -10.38 8.06
CA LYS A 139 -13.79 -11.46 7.53
C LYS A 139 -13.04 -12.78 7.71
N ARG A 140 -13.68 -13.74 8.37
CA ARG A 140 -13.10 -15.06 8.59
C ARG A 140 -13.17 -15.87 7.31
N VAL A 141 -12.04 -15.97 6.62
CA VAL A 141 -11.93 -16.72 5.37
C VAL A 141 -11.13 -17.98 5.66
N GLY A 142 -11.81 -19.13 5.67
CA GLY A 142 -11.15 -20.43 5.75
C GLY A 142 -10.39 -20.69 4.45
N SER A 143 -9.06 -20.62 4.50
CA SER A 143 -8.18 -20.97 3.39
C SER A 143 -7.18 -22.00 3.88
N LYS A 144 -6.94 -23.04 3.07
CA LYS A 144 -5.90 -24.06 3.35
C LYS A 144 -4.48 -23.47 3.41
N LYS A 145 -4.28 -22.26 2.86
CA LYS A 145 -3.00 -21.53 2.89
C LYS A 145 -3.17 -20.18 3.55
N SER A 146 -2.18 -19.79 4.37
CA SER A 146 -2.08 -18.42 4.90
C SER A 146 -2.13 -17.38 3.77
N SER A 147 -2.82 -16.28 4.01
CA SER A 147 -2.89 -15.14 3.11
C SER A 147 -2.10 -13.96 3.67
N LYS A 148 -0.93 -13.69 3.07
CA LYS A 148 -0.17 -12.46 3.30
C LYS A 148 -0.91 -11.25 2.72
N MET A 149 -1.17 -10.25 3.54
CA MET A 149 -1.85 -9.02 3.14
C MET A 149 -1.04 -7.79 3.56
N TYR A 150 -1.17 -6.71 2.79
CA TYR A 150 -0.42 -5.47 2.97
C TYR A 150 -1.35 -4.27 2.92
N LEU A 151 -1.00 -3.22 3.64
CA LEU A 151 -1.61 -1.90 3.60
C LEU A 151 -0.55 -0.88 4.01
N ASN A 152 -0.80 0.40 3.75
CA ASN A 152 -0.07 1.49 4.38
C ASN A 152 -0.95 2.14 5.45
N THR A 153 -0.33 2.81 6.41
CA THR A 153 -1.01 3.56 7.46
C THR A 153 -0.38 4.93 7.66
N ARG A 154 -1.10 5.80 8.35
CA ARG A 154 -0.54 7.05 8.90
C ARG A 154 0.35 6.74 10.08
N GLY A 155 1.16 7.72 10.46
CA GLY A 155 1.98 7.61 11.67
C GLY A 155 1.22 7.85 12.98
N HIS A 156 0.00 8.35 12.90
CA HIS A 156 -0.83 8.66 14.06
C HIS A 156 -2.29 8.32 13.78
N THR A 157 -3.04 8.06 14.85
CA THR A 157 -4.49 7.84 14.81
C THR A 157 -5.21 9.07 14.20
N PRO A 158 -6.29 8.90 13.42
CA PRO A 158 -6.74 7.65 12.84
C PRO A 158 -5.76 7.14 11.78
N TYR A 159 -5.48 5.84 11.76
CA TYR A 159 -4.40 5.27 10.95
C TYR A 159 -4.72 5.08 9.46
N LYS A 160 -6.00 5.22 9.09
CA LYS A 160 -6.51 4.96 7.73
C LYS A 160 -5.87 5.88 6.68
N VAL A 161 -5.50 5.29 5.54
CA VAL A 161 -5.16 5.99 4.29
C VAL A 161 -6.00 5.42 3.15
N PHE A 162 -6.03 6.14 2.03
CA PHE A 162 -6.62 5.73 0.77
C PHE A 162 -5.52 5.32 -0.21
N HIS A 163 -5.67 4.16 -0.85
CA HIS A 163 -4.67 3.53 -1.69
C HIS A 163 -5.04 3.70 -3.17
N TYR A 164 -4.13 4.26 -3.96
CA TYR A 164 -4.31 4.49 -5.38
C TYR A 164 -3.20 3.81 -6.16
N GLN A 165 -3.55 2.90 -7.06
CA GLN A 165 -2.62 2.43 -8.08
C GLN A 165 -2.63 3.42 -9.22
N VAL A 166 -1.48 3.98 -9.55
CA VAL A 166 -1.28 4.89 -10.67
C VAL A 166 -0.47 4.18 -11.76
N LYS A 167 -0.98 4.18 -13.00
CA LYS A 167 -0.29 3.63 -14.17
C LYS A 167 -0.15 4.67 -15.25
N ILE A 168 1.09 4.88 -15.70
CA ILE A 168 1.45 5.90 -16.67
C ILE A 168 2.32 5.27 -17.74
N HIS A 169 2.00 5.55 -19.00
CA HIS A 169 2.85 5.20 -20.12
C HIS A 169 3.69 6.41 -20.50
N PHE A 170 5.02 6.27 -20.48
CA PHE A 170 5.96 7.35 -20.77
C PHE A 170 6.43 7.23 -22.22
N PHE A 171 5.97 8.13 -23.07
CA PHE A 171 6.43 8.20 -24.46
C PHE A 171 7.68 9.07 -24.55
N GLY A 172 8.62 8.69 -25.42
CA GLY A 172 9.83 9.47 -25.65
C GLY A 172 10.50 9.09 -26.96
N LYS A 173 11.26 10.02 -27.53
CA LYS A 173 11.99 9.81 -28.80
C LYS A 173 13.34 9.12 -28.60
N ARG A 174 14.01 9.42 -27.49
CA ARG A 174 15.33 8.85 -27.14
C ARG A 174 15.13 7.73 -26.15
N ASN A 175 15.84 6.62 -26.33
CA ASN A 175 15.80 5.50 -25.38
C ASN A 175 16.53 5.87 -24.08
N ILE A 176 15.76 6.31 -23.09
CA ILE A 176 16.25 6.72 -21.78
C ILE A 176 15.59 5.85 -20.72
N THR A 177 16.39 5.42 -19.74
CA THR A 177 15.96 4.76 -18.52
C THR A 177 16.50 5.54 -17.32
N LYS A 178 15.63 5.83 -16.35
CA LYS A 178 15.97 6.48 -15.08
C LYS A 178 15.40 5.67 -13.93
N ARG A 179 16.08 5.68 -12.78
CA ARG A 179 15.71 4.91 -11.59
C ARG A 179 15.77 5.79 -10.35
N ASN A 180 14.92 5.48 -9.38
CA ASN A 180 14.85 6.17 -8.09
C ASN A 180 14.68 7.69 -8.21
N GLU A 181 13.87 8.12 -9.16
CA GLU A 181 13.65 9.54 -9.44
C GLU A 181 12.52 10.11 -8.56
N PRO A 182 12.69 11.31 -7.98
CA PRO A 182 11.69 11.93 -7.10
C PRO A 182 10.58 12.63 -7.90
N PHE A 183 9.33 12.35 -7.55
CA PHE A 183 8.13 12.96 -8.13
C PHE A 183 7.21 13.51 -7.05
N LEU A 184 6.35 14.44 -7.45
CA LEU A 184 5.19 14.88 -6.71
C LEU A 184 3.94 14.55 -7.52
N ILE A 185 2.90 14.07 -6.84
CA ILE A 185 1.57 13.90 -7.43
C ILE A 185 0.54 14.63 -6.58
N SER A 186 -0.37 15.34 -7.25
CA SER A 186 -1.49 16.01 -6.60
C SER A 186 -2.80 15.44 -7.12
N PHE A 187 -3.74 15.22 -6.22
CA PHE A 187 -5.07 14.73 -6.52
C PHE A 187 -6.11 15.77 -6.09
N TYR A 188 -7.00 16.14 -7.01
CA TYR A 188 -8.12 17.02 -6.75
C TYR A 188 -9.41 16.27 -7.03
N GLY A 189 -10.34 16.29 -6.08
CA GLY A 189 -11.61 15.57 -6.20
C GLY A 189 -12.80 16.39 -5.71
N THR A 190 -13.96 15.73 -5.67
CA THR A 190 -15.23 16.38 -5.35
C THR A 190 -15.36 16.86 -3.90
N LYS A 191 -14.57 16.30 -2.98
CA LYS A 191 -14.63 16.67 -1.55
C LYS A 191 -13.48 17.56 -1.12
N LYS A 192 -12.26 17.16 -1.48
CA LYS A 192 -11.00 17.75 -1.03
C LYS A 192 -9.89 17.49 -2.05
N GLU A 193 -8.76 18.11 -1.83
CA GLU A 193 -7.51 17.94 -2.55
C GLU A 193 -6.41 17.40 -1.64
N SER A 194 -5.43 16.73 -2.25
CA SER A 194 -4.20 16.28 -1.60
C SER A 194 -3.06 16.60 -2.55
N GLU A 195 -2.31 17.65 -2.23
CA GLU A 195 -1.30 18.20 -3.11
C GLU A 195 0.11 17.76 -2.74
N ASN A 196 1.00 17.74 -3.73
CA ASN A 196 2.44 17.55 -3.56
C ASN A 196 2.81 16.27 -2.79
N ILE A 197 2.06 15.18 -3.00
CA ILE A 197 2.36 13.89 -2.38
C ILE A 197 3.68 13.38 -2.95
N PRO A 198 4.75 13.26 -2.13
CA PRO A 198 6.04 12.84 -2.62
C PRO A 198 6.06 11.33 -2.84
N PHE A 199 6.68 10.90 -3.93
CA PHE A 199 6.98 9.50 -4.16
C PHE A 199 8.24 9.33 -5.00
N VAL A 200 8.89 8.18 -4.86
CA VAL A 200 10.09 7.83 -5.63
C VAL A 200 9.69 6.82 -6.69
N MET A 201 9.93 7.15 -7.95
CA MET A 201 9.66 6.25 -9.05
C MET A 201 10.80 5.23 -9.17
N PRO A 202 10.54 3.92 -9.02
CA PRO A 202 11.59 2.92 -9.04
C PRO A 202 12.27 2.83 -10.42
N GLU A 203 11.48 2.88 -11.50
CA GLU A 203 11.99 2.92 -12.86
C GLU A 203 11.04 3.70 -13.79
N ILE A 204 11.62 4.57 -14.61
CA ILE A 204 10.99 5.22 -15.75
C ILE A 204 11.80 4.88 -16.97
N SER A 205 11.12 4.32 -17.95
CA SER A 205 11.74 3.85 -19.19
C SER A 205 10.92 4.33 -20.37
N THR A 206 11.61 4.71 -21.43
CA THR A 206 11.00 5.21 -22.67
C THR A 206 10.11 4.13 -23.29
N ASN A 207 8.91 4.53 -23.73
CA ASN A 207 7.88 3.67 -24.32
C ASN A 207 7.49 2.48 -23.43
N LYS A 208 7.60 2.64 -22.11
CA LYS A 208 7.16 1.66 -21.12
C LYS A 208 6.09 2.24 -20.19
N THR A 209 5.29 1.33 -19.63
CA THR A 209 4.28 1.66 -18.62
C THR A 209 4.85 1.39 -17.24
N SER A 210 4.90 2.42 -16.38
CA SER A 210 5.22 2.25 -14.96
C SER A 210 3.94 2.22 -14.13
N SER A 211 3.96 1.41 -13.07
CA SER A 211 2.87 1.25 -12.10
C SER A 211 3.45 1.42 -10.70
N PHE A 212 2.80 2.26 -9.89
CA PHE A 212 3.24 2.56 -8.53
C PHE A 212 2.03 2.82 -7.64
N LEU A 213 2.23 2.64 -6.33
CA LEU A 213 1.25 2.92 -5.30
C LEU A 213 1.41 4.36 -4.80
N VAL A 214 0.30 5.06 -4.66
CA VAL A 214 0.21 6.36 -4.00
C VAL A 214 -0.79 6.25 -2.86
N CYS A 215 -0.47 6.78 -1.70
CA CYS A 215 -1.35 6.79 -0.53
C CYS A 215 -1.58 8.23 -0.07
N THR A 216 -2.79 8.52 0.39
CA THR A 216 -3.14 9.82 1.00
C THR A 216 -4.07 9.60 2.18
N GLU A 217 -3.96 10.46 3.19
CA GLU A 217 -4.83 10.47 4.36
C GLU A 217 -6.17 11.18 4.12
N VAL A 218 -6.30 11.89 3.00
CA VAL A 218 -7.46 12.72 2.69
C VAL A 218 -8.53 11.90 1.95
N ASP A 219 -9.79 11.98 2.41
CA ASP A 219 -10.94 11.52 1.63
C ASP A 219 -11.28 12.54 0.54
N ILE A 220 -10.63 12.36 -0.61
CA ILE A 220 -10.72 13.25 -1.78
C ILE A 220 -12.10 13.17 -2.48
N GLY A 221 -12.88 12.12 -2.20
CA GLY A 221 -14.12 11.84 -2.93
C GLY A 221 -13.86 11.26 -4.32
N GLU A 222 -14.63 11.70 -5.33
CA GLU A 222 -14.35 11.29 -6.71
C GLU A 222 -13.23 12.13 -7.30
N LEU A 223 -12.20 11.48 -7.84
CA LEU A 223 -11.08 12.15 -8.49
C LEU A 223 -11.52 12.85 -9.78
N LEU A 224 -11.13 14.12 -9.92
CA LEU A 224 -11.45 14.98 -11.05
C LEU A 224 -10.20 15.38 -11.85
N ILE A 225 -9.14 15.78 -11.14
CA ILE A 225 -7.89 16.28 -11.73
C ILE A 225 -6.71 15.61 -11.04
N VAL A 226 -5.67 15.31 -11.83
CA VAL A 226 -4.39 14.79 -11.36
C VAL A 226 -3.28 15.67 -11.91
N LYS A 227 -2.37 16.13 -11.05
CA LYS A 227 -1.14 16.81 -11.46
C LYS A 227 0.06 15.94 -11.13
N LEU A 228 1.04 15.89 -12.02
CA LEU A 228 2.28 15.14 -11.85
C LEU A 228 3.48 16.03 -12.12
N GLN A 229 4.43 16.08 -11.20
CA GLN A 229 5.63 16.89 -11.33
C GLN A 229 6.89 16.04 -11.11
N TRP A 230 7.89 16.20 -11.98
CA TRP A 230 9.20 15.59 -11.82
C TRP A 230 10.11 16.57 -11.08
N LYS A 231 10.54 16.25 -9.85
CA LYS A 231 11.36 17.17 -9.06
C LYS A 231 12.75 17.35 -9.66
N LYS A 232 13.30 18.54 -9.45
CA LYS A 232 14.70 18.87 -9.74
C LYS A 232 15.64 18.19 -8.74
N GLU A 233 16.84 17.81 -9.16
CA GLU A 233 17.91 17.44 -8.23
C GLU A 233 18.49 18.69 -7.56
N THR A 234 18.75 18.61 -6.26
CA THR A 234 19.01 19.76 -5.39
C THR A 234 20.42 20.34 -5.51
N PHE A 235 21.39 19.68 -6.17
CA PHE A 235 22.81 20.04 -5.98
C PHE A 235 23.59 20.51 -7.21
N PHE A 236 23.36 20.00 -8.44
CA PHE A 236 24.08 20.49 -9.63
C PHE A 236 23.24 20.34 -10.90
N SER A 237 22.47 21.37 -11.27
CA SER A 237 21.96 21.48 -12.65
C SER A 237 22.74 22.56 -13.39
N LEU A 238 23.97 22.27 -13.80
CA LEU A 238 24.61 23.05 -14.85
C LEU A 238 23.69 23.00 -16.09
N ARG A 239 23.35 24.18 -16.63
CA ARG A 239 22.44 24.42 -17.78
C ARG A 239 22.89 23.79 -19.11
N TRP A 240 23.83 22.84 -19.10
CA TRP A 240 24.62 22.41 -20.26
C TRP A 240 24.35 20.98 -20.74
N TRP A 241 23.28 20.33 -20.27
CA TRP A 241 22.87 18.99 -20.75
C TRP A 241 21.36 18.95 -20.99
N HIS A 242 20.94 18.34 -22.10
CA HIS A 242 19.51 18.15 -22.43
C HIS A 242 18.78 17.44 -21.29
N THR A 243 17.78 18.11 -20.69
CA THR A 243 16.91 17.51 -19.70
C THR A 243 16.05 16.43 -20.36
N PRO A 244 15.97 15.21 -19.79
CA PRO A 244 15.08 14.19 -20.30
C PRO A 244 13.63 14.66 -20.20
N GLU A 245 12.89 14.49 -21.28
CA GLU A 245 11.48 14.82 -21.40
C GLU A 245 10.70 13.57 -21.78
N PHE A 246 9.57 13.36 -21.12
CA PHE A 246 8.60 12.34 -21.49
C PHE A 246 7.27 13.00 -21.84
N SER A 247 6.59 12.50 -22.88
CA SER A 247 5.20 12.86 -23.13
C SER A 247 4.27 11.82 -22.52
N ILE A 248 3.20 12.30 -21.90
CA ILE A 248 2.19 11.48 -21.24
C ILE A 248 0.84 11.86 -21.82
N ARG A 249 0.13 10.85 -22.34
CA ARG A 249 -1.21 11.05 -22.89
C ARG A 249 -2.29 10.78 -21.85
N VAL A 250 -2.09 9.71 -21.08
CA VAL A 250 -3.12 9.14 -20.21
C VAL A 250 -2.53 8.59 -18.92
N VAL A 251 -3.14 8.94 -17.81
CA VAL A 251 -2.89 8.40 -16.48
C VAL A 251 -4.08 7.52 -16.08
N ARG A 252 -3.82 6.26 -15.73
CA ARG A 252 -4.85 5.32 -15.27
C ARG A 252 -4.75 5.17 -13.76
N ILE A 253 -5.83 5.43 -13.04
CA ILE A 253 -5.86 5.31 -11.59
C ILE A 253 -6.90 4.28 -11.16
N LYS A 254 -6.52 3.40 -10.23
CA LYS A 254 -7.45 2.51 -9.53
C LYS A 254 -7.43 2.85 -8.05
N ALA A 255 -8.58 3.24 -7.51
CA ALA A 255 -8.78 3.40 -6.08
C ALA A 255 -9.04 2.03 -5.43
N GLY A 256 -8.28 1.70 -4.39
CA GLY A 256 -8.41 0.45 -3.65
C GLY A 256 -9.71 0.39 -2.86
N GLU A 257 -10.01 1.42 -2.08
CA GLU A 257 -11.12 1.40 -1.13
C GLU A 257 -12.48 1.36 -1.83
N THR A 258 -12.61 2.04 -2.98
CA THR A 258 -13.86 2.09 -3.77
C THR A 258 -13.88 1.08 -4.92
N GLN A 259 -12.76 0.40 -5.19
CA GLN A 259 -12.53 -0.47 -6.36
C GLN A 259 -12.80 0.19 -7.73
N LYS A 260 -12.99 1.51 -7.79
CA LYS A 260 -13.22 2.29 -9.03
C LYS A 260 -11.93 2.42 -9.83
N LYS A 261 -12.06 2.37 -11.16
CA LYS A 261 -10.98 2.64 -12.12
C LYS A 261 -11.36 3.86 -12.93
N VAL A 262 -10.46 4.83 -13.01
CA VAL A 262 -10.69 6.11 -13.69
C VAL A 262 -9.48 6.42 -14.58
N MET A 263 -9.74 7.11 -15.68
CA MET A 263 -8.75 7.54 -16.65
C MET A 263 -8.66 9.06 -16.63
N PHE A 264 -7.45 9.58 -16.72
CA PHE A 264 -7.18 11.01 -16.81
C PHE A 264 -6.36 11.28 -18.06
N CYS A 265 -6.80 12.23 -18.88
CA CYS A 265 -6.23 12.53 -20.17
C CYS A 265 -5.63 13.93 -20.16
N SER A 266 -4.58 14.12 -20.95
CA SER A 266 -4.09 15.47 -21.29
C SER A 266 -5.15 16.22 -22.11
N GLN A 267 -5.36 17.50 -21.81
CA GLN A 267 -6.25 18.38 -22.59
C GLN A 267 -5.76 18.58 -24.03
N ASN A 268 -4.44 18.72 -24.21
CA ASN A 268 -3.80 19.02 -25.49
C ASN A 268 -3.30 17.75 -26.20
N GLY A 269 -3.90 16.59 -25.90
CA GLY A 269 -3.52 15.28 -26.44
C GLY A 269 -2.26 14.66 -25.80
N SER A 270 -1.26 15.46 -25.47
CA SER A 270 -0.07 15.04 -24.70
C SER A 270 0.40 16.15 -23.75
N SER A 271 0.64 15.78 -22.49
CA SER A 271 1.31 16.65 -21.51
C SER A 271 2.78 16.26 -21.44
N PHE A 272 3.68 17.23 -21.52
CA PHE A 272 5.12 17.01 -21.46
C PHE A 272 5.60 17.13 -20.02
N LEU A 273 6.43 16.18 -19.61
CA LEU A 273 6.98 16.09 -18.26
C LEU A 273 8.50 16.19 -18.35
N GLN A 274 9.04 17.30 -17.88
CA GLN A 274 10.47 17.59 -17.82
C GLN A 274 10.95 17.58 -16.37
N LYS A 275 12.16 17.05 -16.14
CA LYS A 275 12.78 17.08 -14.80
C LYS A 275 13.02 18.52 -14.34
N GLY A 276 12.42 18.88 -13.21
CA GLY A 276 12.46 20.24 -12.66
C GLY A 276 11.55 21.24 -13.38
N GLY A 277 10.71 20.79 -14.30
CA GLY A 277 9.72 21.62 -14.99
C GLY A 277 8.41 21.79 -14.20
N GLU A 278 7.43 22.38 -14.88
CA GLU A 278 6.06 22.54 -14.37
C GLU A 278 5.34 21.19 -14.23
N ALA A 279 4.28 21.18 -13.42
CA ALA A 279 3.46 20.01 -13.23
C ALA A 279 2.57 19.74 -14.46
N ALA A 280 2.63 18.53 -15.00
CA ALA A 280 1.72 18.07 -16.04
C ALA A 280 0.33 17.80 -15.45
N GLU A 281 -0.70 18.42 -16.03
CA GLU A 281 -2.09 18.31 -15.58
C GLU A 281 -2.90 17.35 -16.47
N PHE A 282 -3.78 16.58 -15.84
CA PHE A 282 -4.64 15.59 -16.47
C PHE A 282 -6.05 15.65 -15.87
N MET A 283 -7.07 15.72 -16.73
CA MET A 283 -8.47 15.76 -16.30
C MET A 283 -9.17 14.43 -16.56
N ARG A 284 -10.17 14.11 -15.75
CA ARG A 284 -10.98 12.89 -15.90
C ARG A 284 -11.55 12.78 -17.31
N CYS A 285 -11.38 11.63 -17.93
CA CYS A 285 -11.88 11.32 -19.26
C CYS A 285 -12.48 9.91 -19.30
N ASN A 286 -13.47 9.69 -20.15
CA ASN A 286 -13.97 8.35 -20.44
C ASN A 286 -13.13 7.72 -21.55
N LYS A 287 -13.08 6.38 -21.62
CA LYS A 287 -12.60 5.72 -22.83
C LYS A 287 -13.45 6.24 -23.99
N LYS A 288 -12.88 7.03 -24.90
CA LYS A 288 -13.47 7.13 -26.23
C LYS A 288 -13.56 5.69 -26.74
N LYS A 289 -14.77 5.21 -27.03
CA LYS A 289 -14.93 4.17 -28.06
C LYS A 289 -14.28 4.80 -29.28
N HIS A 290 -13.05 4.38 -29.61
CA HIS A 290 -12.59 4.65 -30.96
C HIS A 290 -13.54 3.82 -31.81
N ASN A 291 -14.42 4.50 -32.54
CA ASN A 291 -15.13 3.87 -33.62
C ASN A 291 -14.04 3.38 -34.59
N ASP A 292 -13.99 2.06 -34.77
CA ASP A 292 -13.44 1.47 -35.97
C ASP A 292 -14.38 1.89 -37.11
N THR A 293 -14.05 3.00 -37.77
CA THR A 293 -14.55 3.35 -39.09
C THR A 293 -13.39 4.02 -39.82
N ASP A 294 -12.53 3.17 -40.37
CA ASP A 294 -11.67 3.45 -41.52
C ASP A 294 -11.33 2.10 -42.16
N SER A 295 -12.24 1.57 -42.97
CA SER A 295 -12.01 0.85 -44.25
C SER A 295 -13.35 0.43 -44.85
#